data_AF-A0A3G8H0I9-F1
#
_entry.id   AF-A0A3G8H0I9-F1
#
_cell.length_a   1.000
_cell.length_b   1.000
_cell.length_c   1.000
_cell.angle_alpha   90.00
_cell.angle_beta   90.00
_cell.angle_gamma   90.00
#
_symmetry.space_group_name_H-M   'P 1'
#
loop_
_entity.id
_entity.type
_entity.pdbx_description
1 polymer ?
#
loop_
_entity_poly.entity_id
_entity_poly.type
_entity_poly.pdbx_seq_one_letter_code
_entity_poly.pdbx_strand_id
1 'polypeptide(L)'
;MDEIDDLSDLPMPRFIWGFAITAGKGGEVTHDEFEYLTHTRSPRFTCRVVELEDMPADSEEAGIDGRIVHYDEPERLFYITDAGMALVNFQMFDKLPDKGKLKKVCDEAIANWMLRREFLDDEEDEG
;
A
#
# COMPACT_ATOMS: atom_id res chain seq x y z
N MET A 1 5.42 21.33 -30.04
CA MET A 1 5.18 20.91 -28.66
C MET A 1 5.88 19.57 -28.57
N ASP A 2 6.94 19.52 -27.76
CA ASP A 2 7.81 18.35 -27.74
C ASP A 2 7.10 17.24 -26.96
N GLU A 3 7.29 15.97 -27.36
CA GLU A 3 6.65 14.80 -26.71
C GLU A 3 6.91 14.73 -25.19
N ILE A 4 7.97 15.39 -24.71
CA ILE A 4 8.31 15.54 -23.29
C ILE A 4 7.30 16.43 -22.54
N ASP A 5 6.78 17.47 -23.19
CA ASP A 5 5.77 18.35 -22.59
C ASP A 5 4.46 17.57 -22.38
N ASP A 6 4.07 16.74 -23.35
CA ASP A 6 2.86 15.89 -23.28
C ASP A 6 2.96 14.82 -22.17
N LEU A 7 4.17 14.31 -21.89
CA LEU A 7 4.40 13.36 -20.80
C LEU A 7 4.36 14.02 -19.41
N SER A 8 4.65 15.32 -19.33
CA SER A 8 4.68 16.06 -18.05
C SER A 8 3.28 16.36 -17.48
N ASP A 9 2.25 16.33 -18.33
CA ASP A 9 0.84 16.56 -17.97
C ASP A 9 0.12 15.30 -17.50
N LEU A 10 0.77 14.13 -17.55
CA LEU A 10 0.15 12.89 -17.10
C LEU A 10 -0.11 12.93 -15.59
N PRO A 11 -1.34 12.60 -15.14
CA PRO A 11 -1.67 12.68 -13.73
C PRO A 11 -0.89 11.61 -12.94
N MET A 12 -0.22 12.05 -11.88
CA MET A 12 0.44 11.12 -10.96
C MET A 12 -0.55 10.08 -10.41
N PRO A 13 -0.25 8.76 -10.52
CA PRO A 13 -1.07 7.70 -9.97
C PRO A 13 -1.27 7.89 -8.47
N ARG A 14 -2.46 7.54 -7.98
CA ARG A 14 -2.81 7.74 -6.57
C ARG A 14 -2.06 6.78 -5.64
N PHE A 15 -1.98 5.51 -6.03
CA PHE A 15 -1.29 4.45 -5.32
C PHE A 15 -0.12 3.99 -6.20
N ILE A 16 1.09 4.05 -5.66
CA ILE A 16 2.29 3.54 -6.32
C ILE A 16 2.83 2.45 -5.41
N TRP A 17 2.96 1.26 -5.98
CA TRP A 17 3.42 0.08 -5.30
C TRP A 17 4.81 -0.30 -5.76
N GLY A 18 5.64 -0.80 -4.85
CA GLY A 18 6.99 -1.21 -5.21
C GLY A 18 7.66 -2.08 -4.17
N PHE A 19 8.72 -2.75 -4.60
CA PHE A 19 9.55 -3.61 -3.78
C PHE A 19 10.93 -2.98 -3.66
N ALA A 20 11.53 -3.09 -2.48
CA ALA A 20 12.93 -2.74 -2.32
C ALA A 20 13.80 -3.92 -2.78
N ILE A 21 14.95 -3.62 -3.37
CA ILE A 21 15.98 -4.61 -3.70
C ILE A 21 17.28 -4.26 -2.99
N THR A 22 18.02 -5.28 -2.58
CA THR A 22 19.36 -5.14 -2.05
C THR A 22 20.33 -5.84 -2.98
N ALA A 23 21.36 -5.11 -3.43
CA ALA A 23 22.45 -5.68 -4.22
C ALA A 23 23.66 -5.93 -3.31
N GLY A 24 24.03 -7.20 -3.16
CA GLY A 24 25.25 -7.60 -2.46
C GLY A 24 26.51 -7.24 -3.26
N LYS A 25 27.66 -7.16 -2.58
CA LYS A 25 28.96 -6.87 -3.22
C LYS A 25 29.36 -7.88 -4.30
N GLY A 26 28.76 -9.08 -4.29
CA GLY A 26 28.96 -10.13 -5.30
C GLY A 26 28.03 -10.07 -6.50
N GLY A 27 27.15 -9.07 -6.60
CA GLY A 27 26.16 -8.95 -7.69
C GLY A 27 24.88 -9.75 -7.46
N GLU A 28 24.74 -10.43 -6.33
CA GLU A 28 23.48 -11.04 -5.91
C GLU A 28 22.46 -9.94 -5.62
N VAL A 29 21.26 -10.08 -6.18
CA VAL A 29 20.14 -9.17 -5.96
C VAL A 29 19.05 -9.94 -5.23
N THR A 30 18.66 -9.44 -4.06
CA THR A 30 17.54 -9.97 -3.28
C THR A 30 16.45 -8.91 -3.20
N HIS A 31 15.18 -9.32 -3.27
CA HIS A 31 14.07 -8.43 -2.91
C HIS A 31 13.86 -8.41 -1.40
N ASP A 32 13.31 -7.31 -0.90
CA ASP A 32 12.75 -7.24 0.45
C ASP A 32 11.47 -8.09 0.51
N GLU A 33 11.19 -8.67 1.67
CA GLU A 33 9.99 -9.49 1.90
C GLU A 33 8.71 -8.65 1.90
N PHE A 34 8.85 -7.33 2.04
CA PHE A 34 7.75 -6.38 2.08
C PHE A 34 7.54 -5.65 0.76
N GLU A 35 6.28 -5.37 0.49
CA GLU A 35 5.89 -4.39 -0.50
C GLU A 35 5.60 -3.03 0.16
N TYR A 36 5.85 -1.97 -0.59
CA TYR A 36 5.76 -0.59 -0.15
C TYR A 36 4.69 0.15 -0.95
N LEU A 37 3.89 0.94 -0.24
CA LEU A 37 2.93 1.86 -0.82
C LEU A 37 3.46 3.30 -0.72
N THR A 38 3.37 4.05 -1.81
CA THR A 38 3.39 5.51 -1.81
C THR A 38 2.02 6.05 -2.22
N HIS A 39 1.35 6.77 -1.32
CA HIS A 39 0.12 7.50 -1.63
C HIS A 39 0.45 8.96 -1.98
N THR A 40 0.09 9.38 -3.19
CA THR A 40 0.58 10.65 -3.78
C THR A 40 -0.40 11.81 -3.65
N ARG A 41 -1.62 11.55 -3.17
CA ARG A 41 -2.66 12.56 -2.92
C ARG A 41 -2.75 12.87 -1.43
N SER A 42 -3.36 13.99 -1.05
CA SER A 42 -3.51 14.34 0.37
C SER A 42 -4.44 13.34 1.08
N PRO A 43 -4.02 12.65 2.15
CA PRO A 43 -2.73 12.76 2.86
C PRO A 43 -1.60 11.99 2.16
N ARG A 44 -0.46 12.65 1.89
CA ARG A 44 0.68 11.99 1.25
C ARG A 44 1.50 11.21 2.29
N PHE A 45 1.78 9.95 2.00
CA PHE A 45 2.59 9.09 2.87
C PHE A 45 3.24 7.94 2.11
N THR A 46 4.23 7.30 2.75
CA THR A 46 4.63 5.93 2.44
C THR A 46 4.35 4.99 3.60
N CYS A 47 4.11 3.71 3.33
CA CYS A 47 4.01 2.66 4.33
C CYS A 47 4.40 1.30 3.72
N ARG A 48 4.47 0.27 4.56
CA ARG A 48 4.61 -1.13 4.14
C ARG A 48 3.26 -1.83 4.20
N VAL A 49 3.00 -2.74 3.27
CA VAL A 49 1.89 -3.69 3.36
C VAL A 49 2.40 -5.03 3.88
N VAL A 50 1.63 -5.64 4.77
CA VAL A 50 1.98 -6.90 5.45
C VAL A 50 0.74 -7.78 5.53
N GLU A 51 0.89 -9.07 5.24
CA GLU A 51 -0.10 -10.11 5.51
C GLU A 51 0.02 -10.58 6.96
N LEU A 52 -1.10 -10.68 7.67
CA LEU A 52 -1.15 -11.13 9.06
C LEU A 52 -1.46 -12.63 9.10
N GLU A 53 -0.55 -13.41 9.68
CA GLU A 53 -0.64 -14.87 9.72
C GLU A 53 -1.83 -15.43 10.53
N ASP A 54 -2.41 -14.64 11.46
CA ASP A 54 -3.34 -15.11 12.49
C ASP A 54 -4.78 -14.55 12.37
N MET A 55 -5.20 -14.04 11.20
CA MET A 55 -6.57 -13.53 11.03
C MET A 55 -7.51 -14.59 10.46
N PRO A 56 -8.72 -14.81 11.05
CA PRO A 56 -9.68 -15.76 10.50
C PRO A 56 -10.12 -15.31 9.10
N ALA A 57 -9.89 -16.17 8.11
CA ALA A 57 -10.05 -15.91 6.68
C ALA A 57 -11.51 -15.71 6.19
N ASP A 58 -12.46 -15.47 7.09
CA ASP A 58 -13.88 -15.43 6.77
C ASP A 58 -14.44 -14.02 6.94
N SER A 59 -14.11 -13.13 6.01
CA SER A 59 -14.97 -11.98 5.70
C SER A 59 -15.55 -12.19 4.30
N GLU A 60 -16.71 -12.85 4.22
CA GLU A 60 -17.53 -12.92 3.00
C GLU A 60 -18.16 -11.55 2.61
N GLU A 61 -17.86 -10.47 3.33
CA GLU A 61 -18.33 -9.13 3.00
C GLU A 61 -17.50 -8.51 1.86
N ALA A 62 -18.20 -7.97 0.87
CA ALA A 62 -17.66 -7.45 -0.39
C ALA A 62 -16.91 -6.11 -0.26
N GLY A 63 -16.20 -5.86 0.84
CA GLY A 63 -15.46 -4.62 1.05
C GLY A 63 -14.45 -4.70 2.19
N ILE A 64 -13.40 -3.90 2.09
CA ILE A 64 -12.38 -3.77 3.14
C ILE A 64 -12.90 -2.87 4.25
N ASP A 65 -12.96 -3.40 5.49
CA ASP A 65 -13.18 -2.58 6.67
C ASP A 65 -11.98 -2.63 7.62
N GLY A 66 -11.08 -1.66 7.48
CA GLY A 66 -9.94 -1.55 8.38
C GLY A 66 -10.10 -0.56 9.52
N ARG A 67 -9.17 -0.63 10.47
CA ARG A 67 -9.12 0.24 11.65
C ARG A 67 -7.74 0.86 11.80
N ILE A 68 -7.72 2.13 12.18
CA ILE A 68 -6.50 2.82 12.59
C ILE A 68 -6.24 2.59 14.09
N VAL A 69 -5.04 2.09 14.40
CA VAL A 69 -4.53 1.79 15.74
C VAL A 69 -3.41 2.78 16.08
N HIS A 70 -3.33 3.20 17.35
CA HIS A 70 -2.31 4.14 17.84
C HIS A 70 -2.24 5.46 17.05
N TYR A 71 -3.40 6.03 16.70
CA TYR A 71 -3.49 7.26 15.92
C TYR A 71 -2.69 8.45 16.51
N ASP A 72 -2.63 8.55 17.84
CA ASP A 72 -1.93 9.62 18.55
C ASP A 72 -0.42 9.34 18.75
N GLU A 73 0.08 8.17 18.34
CA GLU A 73 1.49 7.77 18.41
C GLU A 73 2.00 7.48 16.98
N PRO A 74 2.46 8.50 16.22
CA PRO A 74 2.82 8.34 14.81
C PRO A 74 3.85 7.25 14.51
N GLU A 75 4.82 7.04 15.42
CA GLU A 75 5.85 5.98 15.31
C GLU A 75 5.27 4.56 15.40
N ARG A 76 4.05 4.43 15.93
CA ARG A 76 3.32 3.17 16.12
C ARG A 76 1.98 3.17 15.40
N LEU A 77 1.79 4.06 14.44
CA LEU A 77 0.56 4.13 13.67
C LEU A 77 0.43 2.89 12.81
N PHE A 78 -0.68 2.16 12.98
CA PHE A 78 -1.02 1.01 12.15
C PHE A 78 -2.41 1.16 11.57
N TYR A 79 -2.59 0.59 10.39
CA TYR A 79 -3.90 0.28 9.83
C TYR A 79 -3.99 -1.24 9.70
N ILE A 80 -5.09 -1.84 10.15
CA ILE A 80 -5.30 -3.29 10.13
C ILE A 80 -6.69 -3.56 9.57
N THR A 81 -6.83 -4.51 8.66
CA THR A 81 -8.10 -4.91 8.06
C THR A 81 -8.65 -6.20 8.67
N ASP A 82 -9.94 -6.42 8.47
CA ASP A 82 -10.61 -7.70 8.60
C ASP A 82 -10.05 -8.76 7.61
N ALA A 83 -9.64 -8.35 6.42
CA ALA A 83 -9.06 -9.22 5.39
C ALA A 83 -7.61 -9.72 5.68
N GLY A 84 -7.14 -9.65 6.93
CA GLY A 84 -5.79 -10.11 7.29
C GLY A 84 -4.65 -9.23 6.76
N MET A 85 -4.92 -8.00 6.33
CA MET A 85 -3.89 -7.08 5.82
C MET A 85 -3.57 -5.99 6.84
N ALA A 86 -2.33 -5.52 6.84
CA ALA A 86 -1.92 -4.35 7.60
C ALA A 86 -1.10 -3.37 6.75
N LEU A 87 -1.29 -2.07 7.02
CA LEU A 87 -0.35 -1.03 6.61
C LEU A 87 0.40 -0.54 7.84
N VAL A 88 1.73 -0.55 7.76
CA VAL A 88 2.63 -0.28 8.88
C VAL A 88 3.73 0.70 8.50
N ASN A 89 4.41 1.27 9.49
CA ASN A 89 5.53 2.20 9.30
C ASN A 89 5.17 3.42 8.42
N PHE A 90 4.07 4.10 8.76
CA PHE A 90 3.66 5.31 8.06
C PHE A 90 4.72 6.42 8.17
N GLN A 91 5.21 6.88 7.03
CA GLN A 91 5.97 8.11 6.90
C GLN A 91 5.11 9.16 6.21
N MET A 92 4.59 10.10 6.99
CA MET A 92 3.76 11.18 6.46
C MET A 92 4.63 12.28 5.82
N PHE A 93 4.22 12.78 4.66
CA PHE A 93 4.80 13.98 4.04
C PHE A 93 3.95 15.24 4.29
N ASP A 94 2.70 15.04 4.68
CA ASP A 94 1.77 16.08 5.10
C ASP A 94 1.55 16.03 6.62
N LYS A 95 0.83 17.01 7.16
CA LYS A 95 0.27 16.91 8.52
C LYS A 95 -0.65 15.69 8.60
N LEU A 96 -0.61 14.97 9.72
CA LEU A 96 -1.50 13.84 9.98
C LEU A 96 -2.98 14.28 9.78
N PRO A 97 -3.71 13.66 8.84
CA PRO A 97 -5.12 13.97 8.58
C PRO A 97 -5.99 13.40 9.70
N ASP A 98 -7.28 13.76 9.73
CA ASP A 98 -8.22 13.12 10.64
C ASP A 98 -8.25 11.59 10.46
N LYS A 99 -8.54 10.88 11.56
CA LYS A 99 -8.55 9.41 11.61
C LYS A 99 -9.46 8.78 10.56
N GLY A 100 -10.62 9.38 10.31
CA GLY A 100 -11.59 8.88 9.33
C GLY A 100 -11.09 8.99 7.90
N LYS A 101 -10.50 10.13 7.54
CA LYS A 101 -9.87 10.34 6.25
C LYS A 101 -8.69 9.40 6.03
N LEU A 102 -7.83 9.19 7.04
CA LEU A 102 -6.72 8.23 6.91
C LEU A 102 -7.25 6.81 6.69
N LYS A 103 -8.20 6.34 7.53
CA LYS A 103 -8.84 5.03 7.40
C LYS A 103 -9.37 4.82 5.99
N LYS A 104 -10.17 5.76 5.48
CA LYS A 104 -10.77 5.68 4.14
C LYS A 104 -9.73 5.49 3.04
N VAL A 105 -8.61 6.23 3.11
CA VAL A 105 -7.53 6.09 2.13
C VAL A 105 -6.86 4.73 2.23
N CYS A 106 -6.69 4.20 3.44
CA CYS A 106 -6.13 2.88 3.66
C CYS A 106 -7.07 1.74 3.20
N ASP A 107 -8.38 1.87 3.43
CA ASP A 107 -9.40 0.92 2.91
C ASP A 107 -9.30 0.84 1.38
N GLU A 108 -9.29 2.00 0.72
CA GLU A 108 -9.17 2.11 -0.74
C GLU A 108 -7.82 1.59 -1.27
N ALA A 109 -6.73 1.77 -0.51
CA ALA A 109 -5.42 1.25 -0.87
C ALA A 109 -5.38 -0.28 -0.81
N ILE A 110 -5.90 -0.91 0.24
CA ILE A 110 -5.93 -2.38 0.33
C ILE A 110 -6.87 -2.97 -0.72
N ALA A 111 -8.03 -2.36 -0.98
CA ALA A 111 -8.90 -2.79 -2.07
C ALA A 111 -8.16 -2.75 -3.42
N ASN A 112 -7.38 -1.71 -3.68
CA ASN A 112 -6.55 -1.62 -4.89
C ASN A 112 -5.45 -2.68 -4.92
N TRP A 113 -4.81 -2.96 -3.78
CA TRP A 113 -3.77 -3.98 -3.67
C TRP A 113 -4.31 -5.39 -3.97
N MET A 114 -5.46 -5.75 -3.39
CA MET A 114 -6.09 -7.05 -3.60
C MET A 114 -6.50 -7.25 -5.06
N LEU A 115 -7.12 -6.24 -5.69
CA LEU A 115 -7.46 -6.29 -7.11
C LEU A 115 -6.22 -6.50 -8.00
N ARG A 116 -5.11 -5.84 -7.66
CA ARG A 116 -3.86 -5.99 -8.40
C ARG A 116 -3.25 -7.38 -8.20
N ARG A 117 -3.37 -7.95 -7.00
CA ARG A 117 -2.92 -9.32 -6.72
C ARG A 117 -3.74 -10.34 -7.51
N GLU A 118 -5.07 -10.23 -7.47
CA GLU A 118 -5.99 -11.06 -8.27
C GLU A 118 -5.62 -11.04 -9.76
N PHE A 119 -5.38 -9.85 -10.31
CA PHE A 119 -4.95 -9.69 -11.70
C PHE A 119 -3.60 -10.39 -12.01
N LEU A 120 -2.63 -10.30 -11.12
CA LEU A 120 -1.31 -10.91 -11.32
C LEU A 120 -1.36 -12.43 -11.16
N ASP A 121 -2.15 -12.92 -10.21
CA ASP A 121 -2.36 -14.36 -9.99
C ASP A 121 -3.07 -14.98 -11.22
N ASP A 122 -4.05 -14.28 -11.81
CA ASP A 122 -4.71 -14.70 -13.06
C ASP A 122 -3.74 -14.78 -14.25
N GLU A 123 -2.76 -13.87 -14.35
CA GLU A 123 -1.75 -13.91 -15.44
C GLU A 123 -0.74 -15.07 -15.29
N GLU A 124 -0.47 -15.53 -14.06
CA GLU A 124 0.44 -16.66 -13.82
C GLU A 124 -0.20 -18.02 -14.19
N ASP A 125 -1.52 -18.16 -14.09
CA ASP A 125 -2.25 -19.39 -14.41
C ASP A 125 -2.50 -19.59 -15.93
N GLU A 126 -2.29 -18.56 -16.76
CA GLU A 126 -2.40 -18.64 -18.24
C GLU A 126 -1.06 -18.99 -18.96
N GLY A 127 0.05 -19.14 -18.23
CA GLY A 127 1.41 -19.41 -18.76
C GLY A 127 1.85 -20.86 -18.77
#